data_AF-A0A7S2CJC3-F1
#
_entry.id   AF-A0A7S2CJC3-F1
#
_cell.length_a   1.000
_cell.length_b   1.000
_cell.length_c   1.000
_cell.angle_alpha   90.00
_cell.angle_beta   90.00
_cell.angle_gamma   90.00
#
_symmetry.space_group_name_H-M   'P 1'
#
loop_
_entity.id
_entity.type
_entity.pdbx_description
1 polymer ?
#
loop_
_entity_poly.entity_id
_entity_poly.type
_entity_poly.pdbx_seq_one_letter_code
_entity_poly.pdbx_strand_id
1 'polypeptide(L)'
;MIQKMTRSTRDVLEWILLFHMHSLEIRALSSSTLPRNSPIKHRKAPEIAQPERAFWQLDEGYPGLQCIHSNPHVWCVENFIQPNLCDQLIASAQRDGIEKGNDSGTVASTDFSQLASSSMPEAQLDLSRLWPLAPLLLLSAVPSALHAAGDPEQVLMACLRAWGVTSGIMYLLALAVPRLIEMQGSTTQRTSSSALVTNQTLVSGVIKRAEKLLRADAHTFEAPVVTRYEEGQCFMNHNDASLAPEKDWGGLGGQRLVTVIVYLNDVPRGGETAFPSLRDGTSSHQLRVRPKKGQALVFFPADLDARVDERTLHSGVMAQDTKWICQFWKRQRNVPPPLGLPI
;
A
#
# COMPACT_ATOMS: atom_id res chain seq x y z
N MET A 1 19.82 -33.40 47.41
CA MET A 1 20.13 -32.31 46.46
C MET A 1 18.86 -32.00 45.68
N ILE A 2 17.94 -31.27 46.31
CA ILE A 2 16.67 -30.79 45.73
C ILE A 2 16.80 -29.28 45.66
N GLN A 3 16.76 -28.70 44.46
CA GLN A 3 16.15 -27.40 44.08
C GLN A 3 16.89 -26.77 42.89
N LYS A 4 16.19 -26.66 41.75
CA LYS A 4 15.79 -25.38 41.11
C LYS A 4 15.26 -25.67 39.69
N MET A 5 13.99 -26.08 39.59
CA MET A 5 13.21 -25.87 38.37
C MET A 5 12.58 -24.48 38.46
N THR A 6 12.88 -23.64 37.48
CA THR A 6 12.36 -22.27 37.36
C THR A 6 10.91 -22.29 36.87
N ARG A 7 10.10 -21.31 37.30
CA ARG A 7 8.65 -21.18 37.03
C ARG A 7 8.25 -21.43 35.57
N SER A 8 9.08 -21.03 34.61
CA SER A 8 8.83 -21.21 33.16
C SER A 8 8.70 -22.68 32.72
N THR A 9 9.30 -23.64 33.44
CA THR A 9 9.19 -25.07 33.07
C THR A 9 7.89 -25.73 33.53
N ARG A 10 7.21 -25.18 34.55
CA ARG A 10 5.89 -25.66 34.98
C ARG A 10 4.78 -25.20 34.04
N ASP A 11 4.88 -23.97 33.55
CA ASP A 11 3.86 -23.38 32.67
C ASP A 11 3.78 -24.07 31.30
N VAL A 12 4.93 -24.54 30.79
CA VAL A 12 5.00 -25.29 29.52
C VAL A 12 4.43 -26.72 29.67
N LEU A 13 4.62 -27.36 30.82
CA LEU A 13 4.07 -28.69 31.09
C LEU A 13 2.56 -28.67 31.32
N GLU A 14 2.03 -27.62 31.96
CA GLU A 14 0.57 -27.42 32.08
C GLU A 14 -0.09 -27.17 30.71
N TRP A 15 0.55 -26.40 29.83
CA TRP A 15 0.06 -26.18 28.47
C TRP A 15 0.01 -27.46 27.63
N ILE A 16 1.01 -28.33 27.76
CA ILE A 16 1.07 -29.61 27.03
C ILE A 16 -0.01 -30.59 27.54
N LEU A 17 -0.26 -30.61 28.85
CA LEU A 17 -1.30 -31.47 29.44
C LEU A 17 -2.73 -30.99 29.10
N LEU A 18 -2.97 -29.68 29.06
CA LEU A 18 -4.25 -29.10 28.63
C LEU A 18 -4.55 -29.38 27.15
N PHE A 19 -3.53 -29.31 26.29
CA PHE A 19 -3.69 -29.62 24.86
C PHE A 19 -3.98 -31.11 24.61
N HIS A 20 -3.42 -32.00 25.45
CA HIS A 20 -3.66 -33.44 25.33
C HIS A 20 -5.06 -33.85 25.81
N MET A 21 -5.58 -33.23 26.88
CA MET A 21 -6.95 -33.48 27.35
C MET A 21 -8.02 -33.01 26.36
N HIS A 22 -7.82 -31.85 25.70
CA HIS A 22 -8.77 -31.35 24.70
C HIS A 22 -8.84 -32.24 23.44
N SER A 23 -7.73 -32.90 23.09
CA SER A 23 -7.69 -33.84 21.95
C SER A 23 -8.46 -35.15 22.20
N LEU A 24 -8.65 -35.53 23.47
CA LEU A 24 -9.37 -36.75 23.86
C LEU A 24 -10.89 -36.51 23.95
N GLU A 25 -11.35 -35.31 24.31
CA GLU A 25 -12.78 -34.95 24.24
C GLU A 25 -13.29 -34.88 22.79
N ILE A 26 -12.46 -34.44 21.84
CA ILE A 26 -12.80 -34.41 20.41
C ILE A 26 -12.93 -35.84 19.84
N ARG A 27 -12.22 -36.83 20.40
CA ARG A 27 -12.34 -38.25 20.02
C ARG A 27 -13.53 -38.97 20.66
N ALA A 28 -14.09 -38.44 21.76
CA ALA A 28 -15.27 -39.01 22.41
C ALA A 28 -16.61 -38.60 21.75
N LEU A 29 -16.61 -37.53 20.95
CA LEU A 29 -17.81 -37.04 20.24
C LEU A 29 -17.99 -37.61 18.82
N SER A 30 -17.08 -38.47 18.34
CA SER A 30 -17.15 -39.04 16.97
C SER A 30 -17.86 -40.39 16.86
N SER A 31 -18.46 -40.92 17.93
CA SER A 31 -19.08 -42.26 17.94
C SER A 31 -20.60 -42.30 18.10
N SER A 32 -21.32 -41.16 18.06
CA SER A 32 -22.79 -41.18 18.06
C SER A 32 -23.35 -41.21 16.62
N THR A 33 -23.99 -42.32 16.29
CA THR A 33 -24.68 -42.58 15.02
C THR A 33 -25.88 -41.65 14.83
N LEU A 34 -25.84 -40.77 13.81
CA LEU A 34 -26.99 -39.99 13.34
C LEU A 34 -27.57 -40.60 12.05
N PRO A 35 -28.91 -40.59 11.87
CA PRO A 35 -29.57 -41.21 10.72
C PRO A 35 -29.34 -40.41 9.42
N ARG A 36 -29.29 -41.15 8.32
CA ARG A 36 -29.03 -40.68 6.95
C ARG A 36 -30.24 -39.95 6.35
N ASN A 37 -29.92 -38.94 5.54
CA ASN A 37 -30.71 -38.27 4.50
C ASN A 37 -31.66 -37.12 4.91
N SER A 38 -31.13 -35.90 4.80
CA SER A 38 -31.86 -34.71 4.34
C SER A 38 -30.87 -33.82 3.57
N PRO A 39 -31.22 -33.25 2.40
CA PRO A 39 -30.31 -32.38 1.66
C PRO A 39 -30.04 -31.11 2.48
N ILE A 40 -28.80 -30.97 2.97
CA ILE A 40 -28.33 -29.77 3.64
C ILE A 40 -28.31 -28.66 2.58
N LYS A 41 -29.34 -27.83 2.56
CA LYS A 41 -29.26 -26.53 1.88
C LYS A 41 -28.15 -25.75 2.58
N HIS A 42 -27.01 -25.60 1.94
CA HIS A 42 -25.99 -24.63 2.35
C HIS A 42 -26.64 -23.24 2.30
N ARG A 43 -27.25 -22.81 3.42
CA ARG A 43 -27.51 -21.40 3.65
C ARG A 43 -26.14 -20.76 3.75
N LYS A 44 -25.75 -20.01 2.70
CA LYS A 44 -24.67 -19.03 2.78
C LYS A 44 -24.86 -18.29 4.11
N ALA A 45 -23.85 -18.29 4.97
CA ALA A 45 -23.85 -17.42 6.13
C ALA A 45 -24.18 -16.00 5.62
N PRO A 46 -25.08 -15.25 6.28
CA PRO A 46 -25.37 -13.90 5.84
C PRO A 46 -24.04 -13.16 5.78
N GLU A 47 -23.65 -12.77 4.57
CA GLU A 47 -22.56 -11.85 4.33
C GLU A 47 -22.94 -10.60 5.10
N ILE A 48 -22.33 -10.38 6.27
CA ILE A 48 -22.54 -9.18 7.06
C ILE A 48 -22.08 -8.05 6.14
N ALA A 49 -23.03 -7.37 5.50
CA ALA A 49 -22.75 -6.28 4.60
C ALA A 49 -21.91 -5.28 5.39
N GLN A 50 -20.64 -5.12 4.98
CA GLN A 50 -19.83 -4.08 5.58
C GLN A 50 -20.55 -2.75 5.34
N PRO A 51 -20.60 -1.85 6.34
CA PRO A 51 -21.21 -0.54 6.15
C PRO A 51 -20.61 0.12 4.91
N GLU A 52 -21.46 0.75 4.11
CA GLU A 52 -21.06 1.43 2.90
C GLU A 52 -19.95 2.45 3.23
N ARG A 53 -18.81 2.33 2.55
CA ARG A 53 -17.65 3.18 2.81
C ARG A 53 -17.97 4.61 2.37
N ALA A 54 -17.92 5.56 3.29
CA ALA A 54 -18.13 6.97 2.99
C ALA A 54 -16.80 7.62 2.58
N PHE A 55 -16.72 8.15 1.36
CA PHE A 55 -15.55 8.89 0.87
C PHE A 55 -15.77 10.40 0.93
N TRP A 56 -14.67 11.16 0.87
CA TRP A 56 -14.74 12.62 0.81
C TRP A 56 -15.56 13.08 -0.41
N GLN A 57 -16.43 14.06 -0.23
CA GLN A 57 -17.31 14.56 -1.27
C GLN A 57 -16.73 15.82 -1.90
N LEU A 58 -16.82 15.93 -3.22
CA LEU A 58 -16.47 17.13 -3.97
C LEU A 58 -17.73 17.89 -4.40
N ASP A 59 -17.56 19.11 -4.90
CA ASP A 59 -18.62 19.88 -5.53
C ASP A 59 -18.89 19.35 -6.94
N GLU A 60 -19.94 18.54 -7.12
CA GLU A 60 -20.32 18.00 -8.42
C GLU A 60 -20.69 19.08 -9.45
N GLY A 61 -21.03 20.30 -8.99
CA GLY A 61 -21.27 21.45 -9.84
C GLY A 61 -20.01 22.17 -10.32
N TYR A 62 -18.81 21.70 -9.95
CA TYR A 62 -17.57 22.38 -10.28
C TYR A 62 -17.32 22.41 -11.81
N PRO A 63 -17.05 23.58 -12.41
CA PRO A 63 -16.84 23.69 -13.85
C PRO A 63 -15.72 22.78 -14.37
N GLY A 64 -16.01 22.02 -15.44
CA GLY A 64 -15.04 21.13 -16.08
C GLY A 64 -14.84 19.78 -15.39
N LEU A 65 -15.58 19.48 -14.31
CA LEU A 65 -15.55 18.20 -13.63
C LEU A 65 -16.16 17.09 -14.50
N GLN A 66 -15.46 15.96 -14.60
CA GLN A 66 -15.85 14.78 -15.35
C GLN A 66 -15.55 13.52 -14.54
N CYS A 67 -16.56 12.66 -14.37
CA CYS A 67 -16.38 11.34 -13.77
C CYS A 67 -15.77 10.40 -14.80
N ILE A 68 -14.56 9.89 -14.57
CA ILE A 68 -13.92 8.91 -15.46
C ILE A 68 -14.03 7.47 -14.91
N HIS A 69 -14.37 7.33 -13.63
CA HIS A 69 -14.69 6.04 -13.01
C HIS A 69 -15.63 6.27 -11.82
N SER A 70 -16.69 5.49 -11.69
CA SER A 70 -17.74 5.72 -10.68
C SER A 70 -17.57 4.92 -9.39
N ASN A 71 -16.81 3.81 -9.39
CA ASN A 71 -16.61 3.02 -8.16
C ASN A 71 -15.30 2.20 -8.20
N PRO A 72 -14.20 2.66 -7.55
CA PRO A 72 -14.08 3.90 -6.78
C PRO A 72 -14.18 5.13 -7.68
N HIS A 73 -14.52 6.27 -7.08
CA HIS A 73 -14.59 7.52 -7.80
C HIS A 73 -13.19 7.99 -8.26
N VAL A 74 -13.07 8.26 -9.56
CA VAL A 74 -11.92 8.94 -10.16
C VAL A 74 -12.46 10.04 -11.07
N TRP A 75 -11.95 11.25 -10.89
CA TRP A 75 -12.43 12.44 -11.57
C TRP A 75 -11.31 13.15 -12.33
N CYS A 76 -11.65 13.72 -13.47
CA CYS A 76 -10.84 14.73 -14.13
C CYS A 76 -11.52 16.10 -14.02
N VAL A 77 -10.74 17.16 -13.88
CA VAL A 77 -11.22 18.55 -13.90
C VAL A 77 -10.48 19.28 -15.00
N GLU A 78 -11.17 19.54 -16.11
CA GLU A 78 -10.63 20.32 -17.21
C GLU A 78 -10.43 21.78 -16.80
N ASN A 79 -9.35 22.40 -17.29
CA ASN A 79 -9.02 23.80 -16.99
C ASN A 79 -9.00 24.11 -15.47
N PHE A 80 -8.57 23.13 -14.66
CA PHE A 80 -8.46 23.28 -13.22
C PHE A 80 -7.55 24.46 -12.87
N ILE A 81 -6.41 24.60 -13.53
CA ILE A 81 -5.59 25.83 -13.48
C ILE A 81 -5.34 26.37 -14.88
N GLN A 82 -5.07 27.67 -14.95
CA GLN A 82 -4.78 28.34 -16.21
C GLN A 82 -3.39 27.92 -16.74
N PRO A 83 -3.19 27.86 -18.06
CA PRO A 83 -1.91 27.49 -18.65
C PRO A 83 -0.74 28.36 -18.17
N ASN A 84 -0.96 29.65 -17.94
CA ASN A 84 0.08 30.56 -17.43
C ASN A 84 0.54 30.20 -16.01
N LEU A 85 -0.36 29.74 -15.14
CA LEU A 85 -0.03 29.30 -13.79
C LEU A 85 0.77 27.99 -13.85
N CYS A 86 0.49 27.12 -14.81
CA CYS A 86 1.33 25.93 -15.04
C CYS A 86 2.78 26.32 -15.35
N ASP A 87 2.97 27.27 -16.26
CA ASP A 87 4.31 27.74 -16.65
C ASP A 87 5.04 28.41 -15.48
N GLN A 88 4.32 29.18 -14.65
CA GLN A 88 4.89 29.79 -13.44
C GLN A 88 5.30 28.76 -12.39
N LEU A 89 4.52 27.68 -12.21
CA LEU A 89 4.86 26.57 -11.32
C LEU A 89 6.13 25.85 -11.79
N ILE A 90 6.22 25.54 -13.08
CA ILE A 90 7.42 24.93 -13.68
C ILE A 90 8.63 25.85 -13.50
N ALA A 91 8.51 27.14 -13.86
CA ALA A 91 9.60 28.10 -13.73
C ALA A 91 10.04 28.31 -12.28
N SER A 92 9.12 28.23 -11.31
CA SER A 92 9.46 28.26 -9.89
C SER A 92 10.32 27.05 -9.51
N ALA A 93 9.86 25.83 -9.85
CA ALA A 93 10.59 24.60 -9.54
C ALA A 93 11.98 24.55 -10.21
N GLN A 94 12.11 25.08 -11.43
CA GLN A 94 13.39 25.21 -12.12
C GLN A 94 14.36 26.14 -11.38
N ARG A 95 13.89 27.30 -10.90
CA ARG A 95 14.70 28.20 -10.07
C ARG A 95 15.11 27.56 -8.75
N ASP A 96 14.25 26.70 -8.19
CA ASP A 96 14.52 25.94 -6.97
C ASP A 96 15.46 24.73 -7.21
N GLY A 97 15.96 24.55 -8.45
CA GLY A 97 17.05 23.64 -8.76
C GLY A 97 16.65 22.24 -9.23
N ILE A 98 15.39 22.01 -9.60
CA ILE A 98 14.89 20.70 -10.06
C ILE A 98 15.60 20.19 -11.35
N GLU A 99 16.33 21.07 -12.05
CA GLU A 99 16.99 20.80 -13.34
C GLU A 99 18.39 20.17 -13.24
N LYS A 100 19.04 20.20 -12.06
CA LYS A 100 20.37 19.59 -11.91
C LYS A 100 20.20 18.10 -11.69
N GLY A 101 20.09 17.36 -12.79
CA GLY A 101 20.31 15.92 -12.80
C GLY A 101 21.71 15.63 -12.26
N ASN A 102 21.78 15.28 -10.99
CA ASN A 102 22.88 14.51 -10.45
C ASN A 102 22.37 13.09 -10.26
N ASP A 103 23.13 12.15 -10.83
CA ASP A 103 23.04 10.73 -10.59
C ASP A 103 22.81 10.45 -9.10
N SER A 104 21.89 9.53 -8.81
CA SER A 104 21.41 9.13 -7.47
C SER A 104 20.44 10.11 -6.79
N GLY A 105 19.14 9.86 -6.98
CA GLY A 105 18.05 9.94 -5.98
C GLY A 105 18.13 10.95 -4.82
N THR A 106 18.74 12.12 -5.01
CA THR A 106 18.97 13.07 -3.93
C THR A 106 17.84 14.08 -3.94
N VAL A 107 16.88 13.80 -3.06
CA VAL A 107 15.89 14.76 -2.57
C VAL A 107 16.66 15.99 -2.08
N ALA A 108 16.59 17.09 -2.83
CA ALA A 108 17.06 18.37 -2.33
C ALA A 108 16.22 18.73 -1.10
N SER A 109 16.90 18.95 0.04
CA SER A 109 16.41 19.25 1.38
C SER A 109 15.79 18.08 2.18
N THR A 110 16.49 17.70 3.25
CA THR A 110 16.23 16.58 4.17
C THR A 110 14.87 16.63 4.89
N ASP A 111 14.19 17.78 4.94
CA ASP A 111 12.88 17.94 5.61
C ASP A 111 11.66 17.61 4.72
N PHE A 112 11.80 17.63 3.39
CA PHE A 112 10.65 17.57 2.47
C PHE A 112 10.46 16.17 1.83
N SER A 113 11.29 15.20 2.20
CA SER A 113 11.16 13.80 1.75
C SER A 113 9.79 13.20 2.08
N GLN A 114 9.16 13.64 3.19
CA GLN A 114 7.84 13.19 3.62
C GLN A 114 6.68 13.74 2.77
N LEU A 115 6.87 14.88 2.09
CA LEU A 115 5.88 15.41 1.14
C LEU A 115 5.89 14.61 -0.16
N ALA A 116 7.08 14.20 -0.59
CA ALA A 116 7.23 13.39 -1.80
C ALA A 116 7.01 11.89 -1.54
N SER A 117 7.04 11.41 -0.29
CA SER A 117 6.82 10.00 0.01
C SER A 117 5.33 9.68 -0.02
N SER A 118 4.95 8.81 -0.97
CA SER A 118 3.70 8.06 -0.98
C SER A 118 3.95 6.59 -0.61
N SER A 119 5.03 6.32 0.10
CA SER A 119 5.44 4.96 0.46
C SER A 119 4.92 4.58 1.85
N MET A 120 4.33 3.39 1.95
CA MET A 120 4.26 2.62 3.19
C MET A 120 5.67 2.45 3.75
N PRO A 121 5.88 2.46 5.08
CA PRO A 121 7.03 1.80 5.65
C PRO A 121 6.93 0.33 5.24
N GLU A 122 7.90 -0.15 4.46
CA GLU A 122 7.99 -1.55 4.06
C GLU A 122 7.75 -2.44 5.29
N ALA A 123 6.72 -3.28 5.25
CA ALA A 123 6.75 -4.49 6.03
C ALA A 123 7.80 -5.40 5.38
N GLN A 124 9.08 -5.07 5.58
CA GLN A 124 10.18 -5.95 5.21
C GLN A 124 9.98 -7.22 6.02
N LEU A 125 9.60 -8.32 5.35
CA LEU A 125 9.78 -9.63 5.93
C LEU A 125 11.28 -9.78 6.18
N ASP A 126 11.68 -9.61 7.44
CA ASP A 126 13.05 -9.84 7.88
C ASP A 126 13.32 -11.34 7.83
N LEU A 127 13.65 -11.83 6.62
CA LEU A 127 13.96 -13.22 6.35
C LEU A 127 15.12 -13.71 7.22
N SER A 128 15.96 -12.80 7.73
CA SER A 128 17.03 -13.15 8.68
C SER A 128 16.48 -13.68 10.01
N ARG A 129 15.26 -13.31 10.42
CA ARG A 129 14.58 -13.83 11.63
C ARG A 129 13.93 -15.20 11.44
N LEU A 130 13.83 -15.70 10.20
CA LEU A 130 13.27 -17.01 9.89
C LEU A 130 14.31 -18.14 9.97
N TRP A 131 15.58 -17.82 10.22
CA TRP A 131 16.66 -18.79 10.39
C TRP A 131 16.39 -19.91 11.42
N PRO A 132 15.63 -19.74 12.52
CA PRO A 132 15.37 -20.82 13.48
C PRO A 132 14.47 -21.92 12.94
N LEU A 133 13.72 -21.67 11.86
CA LEU A 133 12.76 -22.63 11.31
C LEU A 133 13.45 -23.88 10.75
N ALA A 134 14.60 -23.72 10.09
CA ALA A 134 15.36 -24.83 9.52
C ALA A 134 15.87 -25.83 10.59
N PRO A 135 16.52 -25.42 11.68
CA PRO A 135 16.92 -26.34 12.75
C PRO A 135 15.73 -26.94 13.52
N LEU A 136 14.63 -26.18 13.73
CA LEU A 136 13.41 -26.71 14.38
C LEU A 136 12.71 -27.78 13.54
N LEU A 137 12.68 -27.64 12.21
CA LEU A 137 12.17 -28.64 11.28
C LEU A 137 13.02 -29.92 11.29
N LEU A 138 14.35 -29.80 11.38
CA LEU A 138 15.24 -30.96 11.50
C LEU A 138 15.09 -31.68 12.85
N LEU A 139 14.89 -30.94 13.94
CA LEU A 139 14.65 -31.50 15.28
C LEU A 139 13.30 -32.25 15.40
N SER A 140 12.34 -31.96 14.52
CA SER A 140 11.04 -32.66 14.50
C SER A 140 11.16 -34.16 14.17
N ALA A 141 12.29 -34.59 13.58
CA ALA A 141 12.57 -35.98 13.24
C ALA A 141 13.05 -36.84 14.43
N VAL A 142 13.53 -36.19 15.50
CA VAL A 142 14.20 -36.83 16.64
C VAL A 142 13.29 -37.80 17.42
N PRO A 143 12.00 -37.50 17.68
CA PRO A 143 11.13 -38.42 18.42
C PRO A 143 10.88 -39.76 17.70
N SER A 144 10.83 -39.75 16.37
CA SER A 144 10.62 -40.95 15.55
C SER A 144 11.88 -41.82 15.49
N ALA A 145 13.07 -41.21 15.46
CA ALA A 145 14.34 -41.91 15.53
C ALA A 145 14.59 -42.57 16.90
N LEU A 146 14.12 -41.93 17.99
CA LEU A 146 14.23 -42.47 19.36
C LEU A 146 13.33 -43.69 19.60
N HIS A 147 12.16 -43.78 18.95
CA HIS A 147 11.25 -44.93 19.07
C HIS A 147 11.66 -46.14 18.22
N ALA A 148 12.56 -45.97 17.25
CA ALA A 148 13.07 -47.03 16.38
C ALA A 148 14.38 -47.67 16.89
N ALA A 149 14.75 -47.40 18.15
CA ALA A 149 16.02 -47.81 18.73
C ALA A 149 16.19 -49.34 18.71
N GLY A 150 17.02 -49.83 17.79
CA GLY A 150 17.40 -51.23 17.66
C GLY A 150 17.55 -51.74 16.22
N ASP A 151 16.93 -51.09 15.24
CA ASP A 151 16.97 -51.49 13.83
C ASP A 151 17.52 -50.36 12.93
N PRO A 152 18.74 -50.52 12.37
CA PRO A 152 19.37 -49.51 11.51
C PRO A 152 18.52 -49.11 10.30
N GLU A 153 17.75 -50.04 9.72
CA GLU A 153 16.93 -49.75 8.54
C GLU A 153 15.74 -48.84 8.88
N GLN A 154 15.12 -49.04 10.05
CA GLN A 154 13.99 -48.22 10.49
C GLN A 154 14.41 -46.80 10.85
N VAL A 155 15.60 -46.64 11.46
CA VAL A 155 16.21 -45.33 11.72
C VAL A 155 16.51 -44.61 10.41
N LEU A 156 17.10 -45.30 9.42
CA LEU A 156 17.38 -44.74 8.11
C LEU A 156 16.10 -44.28 7.40
N MET A 157 15.05 -45.09 7.41
CA MET A 157 13.77 -44.75 6.78
C MET A 157 13.05 -43.59 7.49
N ALA A 158 13.16 -43.46 8.81
CA ALA A 158 12.64 -42.30 9.55
C ALA A 158 13.38 -41.01 9.17
N CYS A 159 14.72 -41.06 9.06
CA CYS A 159 15.53 -39.93 8.62
C CYS A 159 15.22 -39.51 7.18
N LEU A 160 15.10 -40.46 6.25
CA LEU A 160 14.76 -40.18 4.85
C LEU A 160 13.38 -39.55 4.70
N ARG A 161 12.38 -39.99 5.48
CA ARG A 161 11.04 -39.38 5.48
C ARG A 161 11.06 -37.95 6.01
N ALA A 162 11.74 -37.71 7.13
CA ALA A 162 11.88 -36.37 7.67
C ALA A 162 12.63 -35.43 6.71
N TRP A 163 13.67 -35.93 6.07
CA TRP A 163 14.40 -35.19 5.04
C TRP A 163 13.49 -34.89 3.84
N GLY A 164 12.74 -35.87 3.33
CA GLY A 164 11.79 -35.65 2.23
C GLY A 164 10.70 -34.62 2.55
N VAL A 165 10.11 -34.66 3.75
CA VAL A 165 9.10 -33.69 4.19
C VAL A 165 9.70 -32.29 4.33
N THR A 166 10.87 -32.16 4.96
CA THR A 166 11.54 -30.87 5.15
C THR A 166 11.99 -30.26 3.82
N SER A 167 12.58 -31.06 2.93
CA SER A 167 12.93 -30.62 1.57
C SER A 167 11.70 -30.21 0.76
N GLY A 168 10.58 -30.93 0.90
CA GLY A 168 9.31 -30.57 0.25
C GLY A 168 8.74 -29.25 0.75
N ILE A 169 8.72 -29.01 2.06
CA ILE A 169 8.28 -27.73 2.65
C ILE A 169 9.19 -26.58 2.21
N MET A 170 10.52 -26.78 2.24
CA MET A 170 11.49 -25.78 1.78
C MET A 170 11.32 -25.45 0.29
N TYR A 171 11.04 -26.45 -0.56
CA TYR A 171 10.76 -26.24 -1.97
C TYR A 171 9.45 -25.46 -2.20
N LEU A 172 8.38 -25.80 -1.47
CA LEU A 172 7.13 -25.05 -1.53
C LEU A 172 7.30 -23.60 -1.05
N LEU A 173 8.05 -23.37 0.03
CA LEU A 173 8.40 -22.03 0.48
C LEU A 173 9.25 -21.29 -0.56
N ALA A 174 10.23 -21.95 -1.19
CA ALA A 174 11.04 -21.33 -2.24
C ALA A 174 10.21 -20.95 -3.49
N LEU A 175 9.10 -21.62 -3.76
CA LEU A 175 8.15 -21.25 -4.82
C LEU A 175 7.15 -20.16 -4.37
N ALA A 176 6.71 -20.20 -3.11
CA ALA A 176 5.70 -19.29 -2.58
C ALA A 176 6.28 -17.93 -2.18
N VAL A 177 7.48 -17.89 -1.60
CA VAL A 177 8.13 -16.67 -1.12
C VAL A 177 8.35 -15.64 -2.23
N PRO A 178 8.86 -15.99 -3.44
CA PRO A 178 8.96 -15.02 -4.53
C PRO A 178 7.60 -14.44 -4.95
N ARG A 179 6.54 -15.27 -5.00
CA ARG A 179 5.18 -14.81 -5.29
C ARG A 179 4.60 -13.93 -4.19
N LEU A 180 4.89 -14.26 -2.93
CA LEU A 180 4.48 -13.45 -1.78
C LEU A 180 5.24 -12.11 -1.76
N ILE A 181 6.52 -12.10 -2.11
CA ILE A 181 7.32 -10.89 -2.29
C ILE A 181 6.78 -10.07 -3.48
N GLU A 182 6.35 -10.68 -4.57
CA GLU A 182 5.72 -9.97 -5.69
C GLU A 182 4.34 -9.39 -5.30
N MET A 183 3.58 -10.08 -4.44
CA MET A 183 2.32 -9.59 -3.87
C MET A 183 2.52 -8.49 -2.80
N GLN A 184 3.63 -8.51 -2.06
CA GLN A 184 3.92 -7.55 -0.98
C GLN A 184 4.83 -6.40 -1.41
N GLY A 185 5.62 -6.61 -2.45
CA GLY A 185 6.67 -5.74 -2.95
C GLY A 185 6.30 -5.19 -4.31
N SER A 186 5.30 -4.30 -4.33
CA SER A 186 5.39 -3.20 -5.28
C SER A 186 6.55 -2.32 -4.81
N THR A 187 7.77 -2.67 -5.21
CA THR A 187 8.95 -1.84 -4.96
C THR A 187 8.61 -0.44 -5.46
N THR A 188 8.49 0.54 -4.56
CA THR A 188 8.13 1.93 -4.88
C THR A 188 9.31 2.61 -5.56
N GLN A 189 9.68 2.12 -6.75
CA GLN A 189 10.72 2.74 -7.56
C GLN A 189 10.14 4.01 -8.16
N ARG A 190 10.61 5.14 -7.64
CA ARG A 190 10.33 6.48 -8.17
C ARG A 190 11.62 7.02 -8.76
N THR A 191 11.60 7.34 -10.04
CA THR A 191 12.70 8.00 -10.72
C THR A 191 12.15 9.33 -11.21
N SER A 192 12.31 10.41 -10.42
CA SER A 192 11.81 11.74 -10.76
C SER A 192 12.51 12.79 -9.91
N SER A 193 12.51 14.04 -10.37
CA SER A 193 12.94 15.18 -9.55
C SER A 193 11.72 15.92 -9.00
N SER A 194 11.77 16.41 -7.77
CA SER A 194 10.66 17.13 -7.14
C SER A 194 11.14 18.35 -6.36
N ALA A 195 10.32 19.40 -6.34
CA ALA A 195 10.56 20.63 -5.59
C ALA A 195 9.25 21.08 -4.92
N LEU A 196 9.34 21.52 -3.66
CA LEU A 196 8.20 22.12 -2.98
C LEU A 196 7.90 23.50 -3.58
N VAL A 197 6.62 23.83 -3.77
CA VAL A 197 6.22 25.19 -4.14
C VAL A 197 6.23 26.08 -2.91
N THR A 198 7.26 26.91 -2.78
CA THR A 198 7.43 27.85 -1.65
C THR A 198 6.76 29.20 -1.90
N ASN A 199 6.50 29.57 -3.16
CA ASN A 199 5.89 30.84 -3.51
C ASN A 199 4.41 30.88 -3.11
N GLN A 200 4.07 31.70 -2.11
CA GLN A 200 2.71 31.81 -1.56
C GLN A 200 1.64 32.18 -2.60
N THR A 201 1.97 32.98 -3.62
CA THR A 201 1.02 33.36 -4.67
C THR A 201 0.67 32.17 -5.55
N LEU A 202 1.67 31.35 -5.92
CA LEU A 202 1.48 30.14 -6.70
C LEU A 202 0.70 29.08 -5.89
N VAL A 203 1.06 28.88 -4.62
CA VAL A 203 0.32 28.00 -3.71
C VAL A 203 -1.13 28.43 -3.60
N SER A 204 -1.41 29.70 -3.31
CA SER A 204 -2.77 30.22 -3.19
C SER A 204 -3.58 30.06 -4.47
N GLY A 205 -2.94 30.24 -5.64
CA GLY A 205 -3.57 30.07 -6.95
C GLY A 205 -4.09 28.65 -7.20
N VAL A 206 -3.38 27.63 -6.71
CA VAL A 206 -3.79 26.22 -6.81
C VAL A 206 -4.78 25.85 -5.69
N ILE A 207 -4.44 26.18 -4.43
CA ILE A 207 -5.21 25.76 -3.25
C ILE A 207 -6.61 26.37 -3.24
N LYS A 208 -6.80 27.64 -3.61
CA LYS A 208 -8.14 28.25 -3.68
C LYS A 208 -9.10 27.51 -4.63
N ARG A 209 -8.55 26.83 -5.64
CA ARG A 209 -9.35 26.03 -6.57
C ARG A 209 -9.69 24.66 -5.99
N ALA A 210 -8.75 24.07 -5.24
CA ALA A 210 -8.98 22.85 -4.48
C ALA A 210 -9.99 23.05 -3.34
N GLU A 211 -9.94 24.17 -2.60
CA GLU A 211 -10.90 24.49 -1.55
C GLU A 211 -12.33 24.55 -2.10
N LYS A 212 -12.52 25.21 -3.25
CA LYS A 212 -13.81 25.27 -3.93
C LYS A 212 -14.28 23.90 -4.42
N LEU A 213 -13.38 23.14 -5.06
CA LEU A 213 -13.70 21.81 -5.58
C LEU A 213 -14.04 20.82 -4.47
N LEU A 214 -13.27 20.81 -3.39
CA LEU A 214 -13.37 19.80 -2.33
C LEU A 214 -14.19 20.28 -1.13
N ARG A 215 -14.70 21.52 -1.14
CA ARG A 215 -15.40 22.16 -0.02
C ARG A 215 -14.64 21.98 1.31
N ALA A 216 -13.32 22.15 1.22
CA ALA A 216 -12.38 21.87 2.31
C ALA A 216 -11.62 23.14 2.68
N ASP A 217 -11.18 23.21 3.93
CA ASP A 217 -10.35 24.29 4.44
C ASP A 217 -8.88 24.14 3.98
N ALA A 218 -8.26 25.26 3.61
CA ALA A 218 -6.86 25.36 3.20
C ALA A 218 -5.89 24.61 4.12
N HIS A 219 -6.09 24.69 5.45
CA HIS A 219 -5.19 24.08 6.43
C HIS A 219 -5.25 22.55 6.44
N THR A 220 -6.21 21.93 5.75
CA THR A 220 -6.26 20.47 5.59
C THR A 220 -5.49 19.96 4.38
N PHE A 221 -4.84 20.85 3.62
CA PHE A 221 -4.00 20.47 2.49
C PHE A 221 -2.52 20.44 2.85
N GLU A 222 -1.81 19.47 2.27
CA GLU A 222 -0.35 19.49 2.19
C GLU A 222 0.12 20.58 1.21
N ALA A 223 1.33 21.06 1.44
CA ALA A 223 1.97 22.01 0.53
C ALA A 223 2.19 21.39 -0.86
N PRO A 224 1.85 22.11 -1.96
CA PRO A 224 2.00 21.57 -3.31
C PRO A 224 3.45 21.26 -3.70
N VAL A 225 3.66 20.12 -4.34
CA VAL A 225 4.96 19.66 -4.83
C VAL A 225 4.93 19.57 -6.35
N VAL A 226 5.86 20.27 -7.02
CA VAL A 226 6.09 20.12 -8.45
C VAL A 226 7.06 18.96 -8.67
N THR A 227 6.72 18.06 -9.59
CA THR A 227 7.55 16.90 -9.97
C THR A 227 7.76 16.88 -11.47
N ARG A 228 9.02 16.62 -11.86
CA ARG A 228 9.49 16.44 -13.23
C ARG A 228 9.87 14.99 -13.47
N TYR A 229 9.37 14.42 -14.56
CA TYR A 229 9.81 13.14 -15.12
C TYR A 229 10.44 13.41 -16.49
N GLU A 230 11.70 13.01 -16.66
CA GLU A 230 12.40 12.97 -17.94
C GLU A 230 12.05 11.71 -18.73
N GLU A 231 12.56 11.58 -19.96
CA GLU A 231 12.41 10.35 -20.73
C GLU A 231 12.95 9.14 -19.95
N GLY A 232 12.20 8.04 -19.94
CA GLY A 232 12.53 6.81 -19.20
C GLY A 232 12.17 6.84 -17.71
N GLN A 233 11.80 7.99 -17.16
CA GLN A 233 11.44 8.13 -15.75
C GLN A 233 9.99 7.71 -15.47
N CYS A 234 9.75 7.09 -14.32
CA CYS A 234 8.44 6.58 -13.89
C CYS A 234 8.23 6.68 -12.37
N PHE A 235 7.02 6.37 -11.93
CA PHE A 235 6.73 6.04 -10.54
C PHE A 235 5.89 4.76 -10.52
N MET A 236 6.50 3.66 -10.06
CA MET A 236 5.85 2.36 -9.97
C MET A 236 4.61 2.37 -9.06
N ASN A 237 3.83 1.30 -9.12
CA ASN A 237 2.57 1.15 -8.39
C ASN A 237 2.74 1.51 -6.90
N HIS A 238 1.87 2.37 -6.40
CA HIS A 238 1.85 2.75 -4.98
C HIS A 238 0.44 3.20 -4.56
N ASN A 239 0.25 3.33 -3.24
CA ASN A 239 -0.96 3.88 -2.66
C ASN A 239 -0.60 5.13 -1.86
N ASP A 240 -1.38 6.19 -2.00
CA ASP A 240 -1.17 7.44 -1.27
C ASP A 240 -1.65 7.37 0.19
N ALA A 241 -2.49 6.41 0.54
CA ALA A 241 -2.95 6.19 1.91
C ALA A 241 -2.09 5.15 2.64
N SER A 242 -1.87 5.34 3.94
CA SER A 242 -1.13 4.41 4.81
C SER A 242 -2.05 3.32 5.41
N LEU A 243 -1.54 2.09 5.60
CA LEU A 243 -2.24 1.02 6.32
C LEU A 243 -2.24 1.24 7.83
N ALA A 244 -1.36 2.11 8.35
CA ALA A 244 -1.23 2.46 9.75
C ALA A 244 -1.17 3.99 9.93
N PRO A 245 -2.21 4.75 9.51
CA PRO A 245 -2.14 6.20 9.36
C PRO A 245 -1.91 6.94 10.69
N GLU A 246 -2.38 6.40 11.81
CA GLU A 246 -2.15 7.03 13.11
C GLU A 246 -0.68 6.90 13.54
N LYS A 247 -0.06 5.74 13.30
CA LYS A 247 1.36 5.51 13.57
C LYS A 247 2.24 6.35 12.65
N ASP A 248 1.92 6.35 11.36
CA ASP A 248 2.76 6.97 10.35
C ASP A 248 2.59 8.49 10.35
N TRP A 249 1.34 8.96 10.49
CA TRP A 249 0.96 10.35 10.19
C TRP A 249 -0.01 10.98 11.21
N GLY A 250 -0.23 10.38 12.38
CA GLY A 250 -1.17 10.90 13.39
C GLY A 250 -0.91 12.36 13.77
N GLY A 251 0.37 12.73 13.93
CA GLY A 251 0.81 14.11 14.20
C GLY A 251 0.92 15.01 12.96
N LEU A 252 0.70 14.49 11.76
CA LEU A 252 0.90 15.17 10.46
C LEU A 252 -0.43 15.38 9.70
N GLY A 253 -1.55 15.46 10.43
CA GLY A 253 -2.90 15.60 9.84
C GLY A 253 -3.62 14.28 9.58
N GLY A 254 -3.02 13.13 9.92
CA GLY A 254 -3.62 11.81 9.74
C GLY A 254 -3.55 11.29 8.30
N GLN A 255 -4.54 10.50 7.90
CA GLN A 255 -4.61 9.85 6.59
C GLN A 255 -4.78 10.86 5.44
N ARG A 256 -4.24 10.55 4.27
CA ARG A 256 -4.57 11.22 3.00
C ARG A 256 -5.93 10.70 2.52
N LEU A 257 -6.93 11.58 2.45
CA LEU A 257 -8.29 11.24 2.03
C LEU A 257 -8.52 11.51 0.53
N VAL A 258 -7.83 12.51 -0.01
CA VAL A 258 -7.96 12.91 -1.41
C VAL A 258 -6.58 13.18 -1.99
N THR A 259 -6.32 12.63 -3.15
CA THR A 259 -5.16 12.97 -3.97
C THR A 259 -5.59 13.92 -5.08
N VAL A 260 -4.82 14.99 -5.29
CA VAL A 260 -4.97 15.89 -6.44
C VAL A 260 -3.65 15.94 -7.21
N ILE A 261 -3.69 15.55 -8.48
CA ILE A 261 -2.56 15.65 -9.42
C ILE A 261 -2.95 16.60 -10.54
N VAL A 262 -2.25 17.73 -10.64
CA VAL A 262 -2.43 18.71 -11.71
C VAL A 262 -1.34 18.52 -12.76
N TYR A 263 -1.72 18.27 -14.00
CA TYR A 263 -0.77 18.16 -15.11
C TYR A 263 -0.36 19.55 -15.59
N LEU A 264 0.94 19.84 -15.61
CA LEU A 264 1.47 21.17 -15.92
C LEU A 264 1.86 21.33 -17.39
N ASN A 265 1.92 20.24 -18.15
CA ASN A 265 2.11 20.23 -19.59
C ASN A 265 1.35 19.06 -20.25
N ASP A 266 1.15 19.16 -21.56
CA ASP A 266 0.68 18.05 -22.38
C ASP A 266 1.81 17.05 -22.59
N VAL A 267 1.48 15.75 -22.51
CA VAL A 267 2.44 14.66 -22.72
C VAL A 267 1.87 13.74 -23.81
N PRO A 268 2.32 13.87 -25.07
CA PRO A 268 1.80 13.08 -26.18
C PRO A 268 2.10 11.58 -26.04
N ARG A 269 3.29 11.22 -25.54
CA ARG A 269 3.75 9.82 -25.44
C ARG A 269 4.18 9.44 -24.02
N GLY A 270 3.61 8.33 -23.53
CA GLY A 270 3.87 7.82 -22.19
C GLY A 270 3.38 8.77 -21.09
N GLY A 271 3.89 8.58 -19.87
CA GLY A 271 3.63 9.49 -18.75
C GLY A 271 2.19 9.46 -18.23
N GLU A 272 1.32 8.55 -18.68
CA GLU A 272 -0.04 8.43 -18.15
C GLU A 272 -0.06 8.11 -16.66
N THR A 273 -1.10 8.55 -15.95
CA THR A 273 -1.42 8.00 -14.62
C THR A 273 -2.30 6.78 -14.82
N ALA A 274 -1.82 5.60 -14.44
CA ALA A 274 -2.52 4.33 -14.66
C ALA A 274 -3.03 3.72 -13.34
N PHE A 275 -4.24 3.16 -13.37
CA PHE A 275 -4.90 2.51 -12.23
C PHE A 275 -5.10 1.01 -12.53
N PRO A 276 -4.17 0.11 -12.16
CA PRO A 276 -4.19 -1.33 -12.52
C PRO A 276 -5.47 -2.07 -12.14
N SER A 277 -6.07 -1.70 -11.02
CA SER A 277 -7.28 -2.35 -10.51
C SER A 277 -8.56 -1.84 -11.21
N LEU A 278 -8.49 -0.74 -11.96
CA LEU A 278 -9.65 -0.08 -12.56
C LEU A 278 -9.74 -0.33 -14.06
N ARG A 279 -10.95 -0.28 -14.60
CA ARG A 279 -11.21 -0.43 -16.05
C ARG A 279 -11.80 0.86 -16.59
N ASP A 280 -11.51 1.20 -17.83
CA ASP A 280 -11.95 2.46 -18.46
C ASP A 280 -13.41 2.44 -18.96
N GLY A 281 -14.18 1.40 -18.62
CA GLY A 281 -15.55 1.20 -19.10
C GLY A 281 -15.64 0.61 -20.52
N THR A 282 -14.52 0.39 -21.20
CA THR A 282 -14.44 -0.36 -22.46
C THR A 282 -14.05 -1.82 -22.22
N SER A 283 -14.18 -2.67 -23.24
CA SER A 283 -13.98 -4.13 -23.13
C SER A 283 -12.51 -4.51 -22.91
N SER A 284 -12.07 -4.40 -21.65
CA SER A 284 -10.88 -5.00 -21.00
C SER A 284 -9.65 -4.13 -20.76
N HIS A 285 -9.68 -2.82 -21.05
CA HIS A 285 -8.51 -1.96 -20.83
C HIS A 285 -8.46 -1.38 -19.41
N GLN A 286 -7.23 -1.21 -18.92
CA GLN A 286 -6.92 -0.54 -17.66
C GLN A 286 -7.25 0.96 -17.77
N LEU A 287 -7.80 1.55 -16.71
CA LEU A 287 -7.99 3.00 -16.65
C LEU A 287 -6.63 3.73 -16.68
N ARG A 288 -6.48 4.63 -17.66
CA ARG A 288 -5.28 5.45 -17.85
C ARG A 288 -5.67 6.89 -18.16
N VAL A 289 -5.02 7.84 -17.50
CA VAL A 289 -5.26 9.27 -17.67
C VAL A 289 -4.04 9.90 -18.33
N ARG A 290 -4.22 10.41 -19.54
CA ARG A 290 -3.17 11.12 -20.28
C ARG A 290 -2.99 12.54 -19.73
N PRO A 291 -1.76 13.01 -19.46
CA PRO A 291 -1.52 14.37 -19.02
C PRO A 291 -1.98 15.40 -20.05
N LYS A 292 -2.85 16.32 -19.62
CA LYS A 292 -3.28 17.48 -20.40
C LYS A 292 -3.03 18.74 -19.59
N LYS A 293 -2.37 19.74 -20.18
CA LYS A 293 -1.95 20.96 -19.46
C LYS A 293 -3.14 21.64 -18.78
N GLY A 294 -3.01 21.91 -17.49
CA GLY A 294 -4.01 22.57 -16.66
C GLY A 294 -5.15 21.67 -16.17
N GLN A 295 -5.21 20.40 -16.59
CA GLN A 295 -6.18 19.42 -16.10
C GLN A 295 -5.75 18.87 -14.73
N ALA A 296 -6.70 18.67 -13.81
CA ALA A 296 -6.47 17.94 -12.58
C ALA A 296 -7.08 16.53 -12.63
N LEU A 297 -6.42 15.57 -12.00
CA LEU A 297 -6.89 14.23 -11.69
C LEU A 297 -7.12 14.15 -10.17
N VAL A 298 -8.29 13.68 -9.76
CA VAL A 298 -8.71 13.60 -8.36
C VAL A 298 -9.24 12.20 -8.05
N PHE A 299 -8.74 11.59 -6.98
CA PHE A 299 -9.19 10.28 -6.51
C PHE A 299 -9.02 10.15 -4.99
N PHE A 300 -9.59 9.09 -4.41
CA PHE A 300 -9.76 8.93 -2.97
C PHE A 300 -9.03 7.69 -2.45
N PRO A 301 -7.79 7.82 -1.98
CA PRO A 301 -7.01 6.67 -1.53
C PRO A 301 -7.48 6.09 -0.18
N ALA A 302 -8.33 6.79 0.56
CA ALA A 302 -8.96 6.30 1.78
C ALA A 302 -10.37 6.86 1.97
N ASP A 303 -11.18 6.14 2.76
CA ASP A 303 -12.48 6.61 3.23
C ASP A 303 -12.36 7.54 4.45
N LEU A 304 -13.48 8.13 4.88
CA LEU A 304 -13.53 9.06 6.01
C LEU A 304 -13.10 8.40 7.34
N ASP A 305 -13.21 7.07 7.45
CA ASP A 305 -12.75 6.26 8.59
C ASP A 305 -11.25 5.92 8.52
N ALA A 306 -10.49 6.56 7.63
CA ALA A 306 -9.06 6.37 7.40
C ALA A 306 -8.67 5.02 6.78
N ARG A 307 -9.64 4.20 6.33
CA ARG A 307 -9.36 2.88 5.76
C ARG A 307 -8.88 3.07 4.33
N VAL A 308 -7.82 2.36 3.95
CA VAL A 308 -7.26 2.41 2.59
C VAL A 308 -8.24 1.86 1.55
N ASP A 309 -8.29 2.47 0.36
CA ASP A 309 -8.89 1.86 -0.83
C ASP A 309 -7.79 1.32 -1.75
N GLU A 310 -7.57 0.01 -1.72
CA GLU A 310 -6.55 -0.64 -2.54
C GLU A 310 -6.85 -0.56 -4.05
N ARG A 311 -8.10 -0.26 -4.42
CA ARG A 311 -8.51 -0.15 -5.83
C ARG A 311 -7.93 1.10 -6.50
N THR A 312 -7.53 2.11 -5.71
CA THR A 312 -6.88 3.33 -6.21
C THR A 312 -5.35 3.22 -6.22
N LEU A 313 -4.80 2.00 -6.14
CA LEU A 313 -3.41 1.75 -6.50
C LEU A 313 -3.13 2.38 -7.87
N HIS A 314 -2.05 3.14 -7.98
CA HIS A 314 -1.76 3.88 -9.20
C HIS A 314 -0.26 4.01 -9.45
N SER A 315 0.08 4.34 -10.69
CA SER A 315 1.47 4.53 -11.14
C SER A 315 1.58 5.69 -12.12
N GLY A 316 2.72 6.37 -12.12
CA GLY A 316 3.16 7.19 -13.24
C GLY A 316 3.85 6.30 -14.26
N VAL A 317 3.15 5.98 -15.35
CA VAL A 317 3.71 5.20 -16.48
C VAL A 317 4.97 5.90 -16.98
N MET A 318 5.94 5.11 -17.43
CA MET A 318 7.20 5.60 -17.98
C MET A 318 6.96 6.71 -19.00
N ALA A 319 7.58 7.87 -18.76
CA ALA A 319 7.53 9.02 -19.64
C ALA A 319 8.37 8.75 -20.88
N GLN A 320 7.81 9.01 -22.06
CA GLN A 320 8.59 9.07 -23.32
C GLN A 320 8.85 10.54 -23.69
N ASP A 321 7.94 11.43 -23.33
CA ASP A 321 8.13 12.88 -23.37
C ASP A 321 8.16 13.46 -21.94
N THR A 322 8.86 14.57 -21.73
CA THR A 322 8.98 15.21 -20.41
C THR A 322 7.60 15.51 -19.81
N LYS A 323 7.39 15.07 -18.57
CA LYS A 323 6.14 15.27 -17.83
C LYS A 323 6.38 16.12 -16.59
N TRP A 324 5.53 17.12 -16.40
CA TRP A 324 5.47 17.94 -15.21
C TRP A 324 4.10 17.81 -14.54
N ILE A 325 4.12 17.60 -13.22
CA ILE A 325 2.92 17.58 -12.39
C ILE A 325 3.10 18.49 -11.18
N CYS A 326 1.99 19.01 -10.66
CA CYS A 326 1.90 19.56 -9.31
C CYS A 326 0.94 18.67 -8.52
N GLN A 327 1.42 18.07 -7.44
CA GLN A 327 0.63 17.16 -6.61
C GLN A 327 0.51 17.67 -5.19
N PHE A 328 -0.63 17.42 -4.57
CA PHE A 328 -0.90 17.68 -3.16
C PHE A 328 -2.06 16.81 -2.69
N TRP A 329 -2.21 16.72 -1.38
CA TRP A 329 -3.22 15.87 -0.77
C TRP A 329 -4.04 16.64 0.23
N LYS A 330 -5.29 16.21 0.36
CA LYS A 330 -6.16 16.60 1.47
C LYS A 330 -6.07 15.54 2.56
N ARG A 331 -5.73 15.96 3.78
CA ARG A 331 -5.64 15.11 4.97
C ARG A 331 -6.96 15.07 5.74
N GLN A 332 -7.08 14.15 6.69
CA GLN A 332 -8.23 14.06 7.62
C GLN A 332 -8.35 15.28 8.53
N ARG A 333 -7.22 15.79 9.01
CA ARG A 333 -7.11 16.89 9.96
C ARG A 333 -6.21 17.99 9.40
N ASN A 334 -6.06 19.07 10.16
CA ASN A 334 -5.15 20.17 9.83
C ASN A 334 -3.72 19.64 9.70
N VAL A 335 -3.02 20.14 8.69
CA VAL A 335 -1.67 19.75 8.34
C VAL A 335 -0.69 20.76 8.95
N PRO A 336 0.12 20.37 9.95
CA PRO A 336 1.07 21.27 10.55
C PRO A 336 2.30 21.47 9.65
N PRO A 337 3.07 22.56 9.83
CA PRO A 337 4.42 22.67 9.27
C PRO A 337 5.31 21.48 9.70
N PRO A 338 6.28 21.07 8.87
CA PRO A 338 6.63 21.62 7.56
C PRO A 338 5.76 21.09 6.40
N LEU A 339 4.81 20.17 6.69
CA LEU A 339 3.99 19.50 5.68
C LEU A 339 2.85 20.39 5.14
N GLY A 340 2.30 21.24 6.01
CA GLY A 340 1.21 22.16 5.67
C GLY A 340 1.66 23.30 4.75
N LEU A 341 0.68 24.06 4.25
CA LEU A 341 0.91 25.20 3.38
C LEU A 341 1.94 26.20 3.98
N PRO A 342 2.79 26.83 3.16
CA PRO A 342 3.67 27.91 3.60
C PRO A 342 2.85 29.18 3.86
N ILE A 343 2.25 29.29 5.05
CA ILE A 343 1.39 30.39 5.48
C ILE A 343 2.21 31.59 5.96
#